data_AF-A0A945WJU4-F1
#
_entry.id   AF-A0A945WJU4-F1
#
_cell.length_a   1.000
_cell.length_b   1.000
_cell.length_c   1.000
_cell.angle_alpha   90.00
_cell.angle_beta   90.00
_cell.angle_gamma   90.00
#
_symmetry.space_group_name_H-M   'P 1'
#
loop_
_entity.id
_entity.type
_entity.pdbx_description
1 polymer ?
#
loop_
_entity_poly.entity_id
_entity_poly.type
_entity_poly.pdbx_seq_one_letter_code
_entity_poly.pdbx_strand_id
1 'polypeptide(L)'
;ILMELAFDPERQFPPPDGWSDRDRDLAVSFTGSPYDDRAQLVTELLRDHGIRVDIRGNRWERMLDQKTYTDLVSGGPVFGDDYRQRIWQSRICLAFVTHANHDETAIRSFEITACEGLLLSEYTDRLAELFEPDKEAVFFASAEECAAKIRWLLDDEEARDRISQAGRVRAVESGYDNTARFTKMLGELRSRFPGRLPG
;
A
#
# COMPACT_ATOMS: atom_id res chain seq x y z
N ILE A 1 -18.55 14.46 8.65
CA ILE A 1 -17.78 14.52 7.40
C ILE A 1 -16.85 13.33 7.47
N LEU A 2 -17.03 12.33 6.61
CA LEU A 2 -16.12 11.19 6.57
C LEU A 2 -14.87 11.65 5.82
N MET A 3 -13.71 11.58 6.47
CA MET A 3 -12.43 11.92 5.86
C MET A 3 -11.72 10.64 5.51
N GLU A 4 -11.28 10.54 4.27
CA GLU A 4 -10.44 9.41 3.85
C GLU A 4 -9.08 9.46 4.53
N LEU A 5 -8.44 8.31 4.60
CA LEU A 5 -7.07 8.19 5.06
C LEU A 5 -6.13 9.00 4.14
N ALA A 6 -4.98 9.38 4.69
CA ALA A 6 -4.04 10.27 4.02
C ALA A 6 -2.60 9.93 4.39
N PHE A 7 -1.67 10.35 3.54
CA PHE A 7 -0.23 10.27 3.81
C PHE A 7 0.29 11.56 4.43
N ASP A 8 1.43 11.48 5.11
CA ASP A 8 2.17 12.63 5.62
C ASP A 8 3.33 12.96 4.68
N PRO A 9 3.34 14.10 3.98
CA PRO A 9 4.36 14.42 2.99
C PRO A 9 5.75 14.59 3.61
N GLU A 10 5.86 14.83 4.91
CA GLU A 10 7.16 14.89 5.60
C GLU A 10 7.73 13.49 5.88
N ARG A 11 6.89 12.44 5.81
CA ARG A 11 7.27 11.05 6.12
C ARG A 11 7.22 10.13 4.93
N GLN A 12 6.32 10.39 3.98
CA GLN A 12 6.11 9.61 2.77
C GLN A 12 6.40 10.49 1.55
N PHE A 13 7.55 10.24 0.95
CA PHE A 13 8.10 10.98 -0.17
C PHE A 13 8.91 10.00 -1.07
N PRO A 14 9.12 10.33 -2.35
CA PRO A 14 9.78 9.44 -3.29
C PRO A 14 11.23 9.15 -2.87
N PRO A 15 11.83 8.06 -3.39
CA PRO A 15 13.25 7.80 -3.19
C PRO A 15 14.12 8.95 -3.75
N PRO A 16 15.39 9.05 -3.31
CA PRO A 16 16.31 10.07 -3.81
C PRO A 16 16.59 9.90 -5.31
N ASP A 17 17.05 10.97 -5.95
CA ASP A 17 17.41 10.97 -7.37
C ASP A 17 18.40 9.85 -7.71
N GLY A 18 18.14 9.17 -8.83
CA GLY A 18 18.95 8.05 -9.32
C GLY A 18 18.54 6.67 -8.80
N TRP A 19 17.57 6.59 -7.88
CA TRP A 19 16.98 5.32 -7.47
C TRP A 19 16.24 4.66 -8.64
N SER A 20 16.42 3.35 -8.78
CA SER A 20 15.84 2.54 -9.86
C SER A 20 15.42 1.17 -9.34
N ASP A 21 14.85 0.33 -10.20
CA ASP A 21 14.50 -1.05 -9.83
C ASP A 21 15.72 -1.89 -9.38
N ARG A 22 16.93 -1.50 -9.80
CA ARG A 22 18.19 -2.15 -9.38
C ARG A 22 18.50 -1.97 -7.90
N ASP A 23 17.95 -0.92 -7.29
CA ASP A 23 18.12 -0.61 -5.86
C ASP A 23 17.01 -1.26 -5.00
N ARG A 24 16.08 -1.99 -5.65
CA ARG A 24 14.96 -2.69 -5.02
C ARG A 24 15.31 -4.17 -4.77
N ASP A 25 15.72 -4.48 -3.54
CA ASP A 25 16.15 -5.81 -3.12
C ASP A 25 14.99 -6.79 -2.83
N LEU A 26 13.76 -6.29 -2.64
CA LEU A 26 12.59 -7.09 -2.30
C LEU A 26 11.67 -7.23 -3.51
N ALA A 27 11.47 -8.45 -4.00
CA ALA A 27 10.55 -8.70 -5.12
C ALA A 27 9.10 -8.33 -4.76
N VAL A 28 8.60 -8.82 -3.63
CA VAL A 28 7.27 -8.51 -3.10
C VAL A 28 7.37 -8.35 -1.60
N SER A 29 6.78 -7.28 -1.05
CA SER A 29 6.74 -7.07 0.39
C SER A 29 5.34 -6.76 0.90
N PHE A 30 5.09 -7.13 2.16
CA PHE A 30 3.95 -6.67 2.93
C PHE A 30 4.43 -6.14 4.29
N THR A 31 3.85 -5.02 4.73
CA THR A 31 4.06 -4.48 6.08
C THR A 31 2.72 -4.34 6.79
N GLY A 32 2.49 -5.18 7.80
CA GLY A 32 1.22 -5.21 8.51
C GLY A 32 1.00 -6.47 9.33
N SER A 33 -0.19 -6.57 9.93
CA SER A 33 -0.62 -7.75 10.70
C SER A 33 -1.52 -8.68 9.87
N PRO A 34 -1.61 -9.97 10.26
CA PRO A 34 -2.45 -10.98 9.62
C PRO A 34 -3.92 -10.83 10.05
N TYR A 35 -4.52 -9.68 9.77
CA TYR A 35 -5.97 -9.53 9.92
C TYR A 35 -6.69 -10.33 8.84
N ASP A 36 -7.91 -10.77 9.15
CA ASP A 36 -8.79 -11.47 8.21
C ASP A 36 -8.04 -12.64 7.53
N ASP A 37 -8.22 -12.82 6.22
CA ASP A 37 -7.69 -13.95 5.48
C ASP A 37 -6.27 -13.71 4.91
N ARG A 38 -5.58 -12.65 5.36
CA ARG A 38 -4.23 -12.31 4.85
C ARG A 38 -3.23 -13.44 5.03
N ALA A 39 -3.30 -14.17 6.15
CA ALA A 39 -2.43 -15.32 6.41
C ALA A 39 -2.67 -16.47 5.43
N GLN A 40 -3.94 -16.73 5.10
CA GLN A 40 -4.30 -17.72 4.09
C GLN A 40 -3.77 -17.29 2.71
N LEU A 41 -4.02 -16.05 2.30
CA LEU A 41 -3.61 -15.55 0.99
C LEU A 41 -2.09 -15.59 0.79
N VAL A 42 -1.28 -15.14 1.75
CA VAL A 42 0.19 -15.21 1.60
C VAL A 42 0.72 -16.64 1.66
N THR A 43 0.01 -17.55 2.34
CA THR A 43 0.35 -18.97 2.36
C THR A 43 0.05 -19.62 1.02
N GLU A 44 -1.07 -19.28 0.38
CA GLU A 44 -1.44 -19.73 -0.97
C GLU A 44 -0.47 -19.21 -2.03
N LEU A 45 -0.11 -17.92 -1.97
CA LEU A 45 0.93 -17.34 -2.82
C LEU A 45 2.25 -18.13 -2.72
N LEU A 46 2.67 -18.50 -1.52
CA LEU A 46 3.89 -19.28 -1.32
C LEU A 46 3.75 -20.72 -1.83
N ARG A 47 2.71 -21.44 -1.39
CA ARG A 47 2.60 -22.89 -1.58
C ARG A 47 2.14 -23.27 -2.97
N ASP A 48 1.19 -22.53 -3.53
CA ASP A 48 0.48 -22.90 -4.76
C ASP A 48 1.00 -22.11 -5.97
N HIS A 49 1.64 -20.97 -5.71
CA HIS A 49 2.16 -20.09 -6.75
C HIS A 49 3.68 -19.87 -6.73
N GLY A 50 4.38 -20.35 -5.69
CA GLY A 50 5.82 -20.22 -5.55
C GLY A 50 6.30 -18.77 -5.31
N ILE A 51 5.40 -17.90 -4.87
CA ILE A 51 5.66 -16.47 -4.66
C ILE A 51 5.92 -16.23 -3.17
N ARG A 52 7.16 -15.86 -2.85
CA ARG A 52 7.53 -15.42 -1.50
C ARG A 52 7.17 -13.94 -1.33
N VAL A 53 6.37 -13.64 -0.31
CA VAL A 53 6.12 -12.27 0.15
C VAL A 53 6.99 -12.03 1.38
N ASP A 54 7.87 -11.03 1.35
CA ASP A 54 8.65 -10.63 2.52
C ASP A 54 7.76 -9.82 3.48
N ILE A 55 7.61 -10.27 4.72
CA ILE A 55 6.65 -9.72 5.68
C ILE A 55 7.37 -9.09 6.88
N ARG A 56 7.01 -7.84 7.19
CA ARG A 56 7.35 -7.18 8.45
C ARG A 56 6.07 -6.86 9.22
N GLY A 57 5.96 -7.36 10.45
CA GLY A 57 4.76 -7.14 11.25
C GLY A 57 4.67 -7.96 12.52
N ASN A 58 3.53 -7.87 13.20
CA ASN A 58 3.25 -8.56 14.45
C ASN A 58 2.15 -9.60 14.28
N ARG A 59 2.19 -10.64 15.14
CA ARG A 59 1.18 -11.70 15.33
C ARG A 59 1.11 -12.76 14.23
N TRP A 60 2.06 -12.77 13.30
CA TRP A 60 2.15 -13.76 12.23
C TRP A 60 2.46 -15.16 12.75
N GLU A 61 3.22 -15.25 13.84
CA GLU A 61 3.58 -16.51 14.50
C GLU A 61 2.38 -17.28 15.06
N ARG A 62 1.23 -16.60 15.20
CA ARG A 62 -0.03 -17.21 15.67
C ARG A 62 -0.89 -17.74 14.54
N MET A 63 -0.63 -17.27 13.31
CA MET A 63 -1.48 -17.52 12.13
C MET A 63 -0.80 -18.42 11.11
N LEU A 64 0.53 -18.56 11.18
CA LEU A 64 1.33 -19.36 10.27
C LEU A 64 1.98 -20.53 11.01
N ASP A 65 2.13 -21.67 10.33
CA ASP A 65 3.02 -22.73 10.80
C ASP A 65 4.49 -22.27 10.82
N GLN A 66 5.33 -22.96 11.59
CA GLN A 66 6.73 -22.58 11.79
C GLN A 66 7.53 -22.44 10.48
N LYS A 67 7.28 -23.31 9.50
CA LYS A 67 8.01 -23.26 8.22
C LYS A 67 7.57 -22.03 7.42
N THR A 68 6.27 -21.85 7.26
CA THR A 68 5.70 -20.70 6.52
C THR A 68 6.09 -19.38 7.18
N TYR A 69 6.11 -19.31 8.52
CA TYR A 69 6.58 -18.13 9.25
C TYR A 69 8.04 -17.81 8.92
N THR A 70 8.95 -18.79 8.99
CA THR A 70 10.37 -18.58 8.66
C THR A 70 10.58 -18.23 7.17
N ASP A 71 9.73 -18.75 6.29
CA ASP A 71 9.79 -18.48 4.86
C ASP A 71 9.23 -17.10 4.47
N LEU A 72 8.36 -16.48 5.27
CA LEU A 72 7.71 -15.20 4.90
C LEU A 72 8.06 -14.03 5.82
N VAL A 73 8.26 -14.25 7.12
CA VAL A 73 8.39 -13.18 8.10
C VAL A 73 9.86 -12.87 8.39
N SER A 74 10.33 -11.72 7.90
CA SER A 74 11.71 -11.24 8.04
C SER A 74 11.93 -10.38 9.30
N GLY A 75 10.89 -10.21 10.12
CA GLY A 75 10.99 -9.64 11.45
C GLY A 75 9.77 -8.82 11.88
N GLY A 76 9.96 -8.04 12.94
CA GLY A 76 8.90 -7.26 13.57
C GLY A 76 8.37 -6.08 12.74
N PRO A 77 7.43 -5.31 13.29
CA PRO A 77 6.87 -4.14 12.63
C PRO A 77 7.97 -3.10 12.37
N VAL A 78 7.80 -2.33 11.30
CA VAL A 78 8.67 -1.19 10.94
C VAL A 78 7.83 0.07 10.93
N PHE A 79 8.44 1.21 11.24
CA PHE A 79 7.77 2.50 11.38
C PHE A 79 8.66 3.63 10.85
N GLY A 80 8.05 4.78 10.56
CA GLY A 80 8.79 5.98 10.15
C GLY A 80 9.71 5.73 8.96
N ASP A 81 10.97 6.12 9.11
CA ASP A 81 11.98 6.02 8.05
C ASP A 81 12.23 4.58 7.60
N ASP A 82 12.24 3.61 8.52
CA ASP A 82 12.43 2.19 8.18
C ASP A 82 11.27 1.65 7.33
N TYR A 83 10.05 2.13 7.59
CA TYR A 83 8.89 1.75 6.78
C TYR A 83 8.95 2.37 5.39
N ARG A 84 9.31 3.65 5.27
CA ARG A 84 9.54 4.30 3.98
C ARG A 84 10.65 3.62 3.19
N GLN A 85 11.79 3.34 3.83
CA GLN A 85 12.92 2.66 3.20
C GLN A 85 12.50 1.28 2.67
N ARG A 86 11.67 0.55 3.43
CA ARG A 86 11.14 -0.73 2.99
C ARG A 86 10.23 -0.60 1.76
N ILE A 87 9.42 0.45 1.66
CA ILE A 87 8.64 0.73 0.44
C ILE A 87 9.59 0.94 -0.74
N TRP A 88 10.63 1.77 -0.58
CA TRP A 88 11.61 2.03 -1.64
C TRP A 88 12.39 0.79 -2.07
N GLN A 89 12.70 -0.11 -1.14
CA GLN A 89 13.40 -1.37 -1.42
C GLN A 89 12.51 -2.44 -2.10
N SER A 90 11.20 -2.20 -2.20
CA SER A 90 10.25 -3.17 -2.74
C SER A 90 9.92 -2.89 -4.19
N ARG A 91 10.02 -3.89 -5.06
CA ARG A 91 9.51 -3.83 -6.44
C ARG A 91 7.99 -3.79 -6.47
N ILE A 92 7.35 -4.56 -5.59
CA ILE A 92 5.89 -4.59 -5.40
C ILE A 92 5.57 -4.48 -3.92
N CYS A 93 4.73 -3.52 -3.54
CA CYS A 93 4.18 -3.39 -2.20
C CYS A 93 2.75 -3.93 -2.19
N LEU A 94 2.55 -5.07 -1.53
CA LEU A 94 1.25 -5.67 -1.34
C LEU A 94 0.46 -4.88 -0.29
N ALA A 95 -0.84 -4.72 -0.48
CA ALA A 95 -1.73 -4.08 0.49
C ALA A 95 -3.09 -4.79 0.56
N PHE A 96 -3.73 -4.68 1.72
CA PHE A 96 -5.05 -5.25 2.00
C PHE A 96 -5.88 -4.25 2.79
N VAL A 97 -7.19 -4.28 2.56
CA VAL A 97 -8.15 -3.64 3.46
C VAL A 97 -8.38 -4.53 4.69
N THR A 98 -9.03 -4.00 5.72
CA THR A 98 -9.41 -4.79 6.91
C THR A 98 -10.92 -4.96 6.91
N HIS A 99 -11.39 -6.11 6.47
CA HIS A 99 -12.83 -6.41 6.33
C HIS A 99 -13.54 -6.37 7.67
N ALA A 100 -12.90 -6.84 8.74
CA ALA A 100 -13.46 -6.78 10.09
C ALA A 100 -13.74 -5.34 10.57
N ASN A 101 -13.13 -4.32 9.96
CA ASN A 101 -13.40 -2.91 10.25
C ASN A 101 -14.38 -2.26 9.25
N HIS A 102 -14.83 -3.00 8.23
CA HIS A 102 -15.54 -2.45 7.07
C HIS A 102 -14.75 -1.34 6.36
N ASP A 103 -13.42 -1.51 6.28
CA ASP A 103 -12.55 -0.57 5.59
C ASP A 103 -12.72 -0.69 4.06
N GLU A 104 -13.03 0.41 3.38
CA GLU A 104 -13.07 0.47 1.90
C GLU A 104 -11.72 0.90 1.31
N THR A 105 -10.78 1.38 2.14
CA THR A 105 -9.42 1.79 1.74
C THR A 105 -8.42 1.40 2.83
N ALA A 106 -7.14 1.32 2.47
CA ALA A 106 -6.06 1.14 3.42
C ALA A 106 -5.16 2.39 3.44
N ILE A 107 -4.70 2.81 4.62
CA ILE A 107 -3.74 3.94 4.73
C ILE A 107 -2.49 3.69 3.86
N ARG A 108 -2.08 2.42 3.78
CA ARG A 108 -0.94 1.98 2.98
C ARG A 108 -1.11 2.30 1.50
N SER A 109 -2.34 2.31 0.97
CA SER A 109 -2.56 2.66 -0.43
C SER A 109 -2.04 4.07 -0.71
N PHE A 110 -2.29 5.01 0.20
CA PHE A 110 -1.80 6.39 0.10
C PHE A 110 -0.31 6.51 0.42
N GLU A 111 0.17 5.82 1.45
CA GLU A 111 1.59 5.86 1.85
C GLU A 111 2.52 5.27 0.78
N ILE A 112 2.15 4.11 0.19
CA ILE A 112 2.92 3.44 -0.85
C ILE A 112 2.99 4.33 -2.09
N THR A 113 1.84 4.86 -2.55
CA THR A 113 1.82 5.71 -3.74
C THR A 113 2.59 7.02 -3.54
N ALA A 114 2.50 7.66 -2.36
CA ALA A 114 3.24 8.88 -2.07
C ALA A 114 4.76 8.68 -2.08
N CYS A 115 5.21 7.48 -1.70
CA CYS A 115 6.60 7.05 -1.73
C CYS A 115 7.08 6.58 -3.12
N GLU A 116 6.28 6.70 -4.18
CA GLU A 116 6.58 6.12 -5.51
C GLU A 116 6.83 4.60 -5.45
N GLY A 117 6.16 3.93 -4.53
CA GLY A 117 6.07 2.48 -4.48
C GLY A 117 4.98 1.98 -5.42
N LEU A 118 5.20 0.80 -6.01
CA LEU A 118 4.19 0.13 -6.80
C LEU A 118 3.16 -0.54 -5.88
N LEU A 119 1.96 0.02 -5.83
CA LEU A 119 0.85 -0.52 -5.07
C LEU A 119 0.19 -1.69 -5.81
N LEU A 120 0.23 -2.88 -5.21
CA LEU A 120 -0.65 -4.00 -5.54
C LEU A 120 -1.60 -4.23 -4.37
N SER A 121 -2.87 -3.84 -4.51
CA SER A 121 -3.84 -3.89 -3.41
C SER A 121 -4.95 -4.88 -3.68
N GLU A 122 -5.52 -5.42 -2.62
CA GLU A 122 -6.86 -5.99 -2.68
C GLU A 122 -7.84 -4.99 -3.29
N TYR A 123 -8.70 -5.47 -4.19
CA TYR A 123 -9.68 -4.66 -4.90
C TYR A 123 -10.79 -4.19 -3.96
N THR A 124 -11.12 -2.90 -4.06
CA THR A 124 -12.39 -2.34 -3.58
C THR A 124 -12.88 -1.32 -4.61
N ASP A 125 -14.19 -1.13 -4.71
CA ASP A 125 -14.77 -0.11 -5.58
C ASP A 125 -14.18 1.28 -5.25
N ARG A 126 -14.02 1.57 -3.95
CA ARG A 126 -13.48 2.85 -3.49
C ARG A 126 -12.02 3.06 -3.90
N LEU A 127 -11.16 2.04 -3.83
CA LEU A 127 -9.78 2.16 -4.30
C LEU A 127 -9.71 2.35 -5.82
N ALA A 128 -10.59 1.69 -6.58
CA ALA A 128 -10.68 1.85 -8.03
C ALA A 128 -11.24 3.23 -8.47
N GLU A 129 -12.01 3.91 -7.61
CA GLU A 129 -12.39 5.32 -7.81
C GLU A 129 -11.24 6.28 -7.50
N LEU A 130 -10.41 5.94 -6.50
CA LEU A 130 -9.30 6.77 -6.05
C LEU A 130 -8.08 6.68 -6.97
N PHE A 131 -7.82 5.50 -7.54
CA PHE A 131 -6.70 5.22 -8.43
C PHE A 131 -7.18 4.42 -9.65
N GLU A 132 -6.82 4.86 -10.85
CA GLU A 132 -7.17 4.17 -12.08
C GLU A 132 -6.48 2.78 -12.14
N PRO A 133 -7.25 1.68 -12.24
CA PRO A 133 -6.70 0.32 -12.27
C PRO A 133 -5.68 0.10 -13.39
N ASP A 134 -4.59 -0.59 -13.06
CA ASP A 134 -3.46 -0.93 -13.93
C ASP A 134 -2.71 0.28 -14.54
N LYS A 135 -3.05 1.50 -14.12
CA LYS A 135 -2.35 2.74 -14.51
C LYS A 135 -1.73 3.47 -13.34
N GLU A 136 -2.47 3.62 -12.25
CA GLU A 136 -2.06 4.36 -11.05
C GLU A 136 -1.85 3.42 -9.86
N ALA A 137 -2.54 2.29 -9.84
CA ALA A 137 -2.38 1.20 -8.90
C ALA A 137 -2.87 -0.11 -9.52
N VAL A 138 -2.39 -1.25 -9.03
CA VAL A 138 -2.82 -2.58 -9.47
C VAL A 138 -3.70 -3.21 -8.41
N PHE A 139 -4.77 -3.88 -8.83
CA PHE A 139 -5.72 -4.51 -7.94
C PHE A 139 -5.89 -6.01 -8.21
N PHE A 140 -6.26 -6.77 -7.18
CA PHE A 140 -6.61 -8.19 -7.29
C PHE A 140 -7.83 -8.52 -6.42
N ALA A 141 -8.63 -9.51 -6.84
CA ALA A 141 -9.77 -10.02 -6.08
C ALA A 141 -9.57 -11.45 -5.56
N SER A 142 -8.51 -12.15 -5.99
CA SER A 142 -8.16 -13.49 -5.53
C SER A 142 -6.65 -13.72 -5.43
N ALA A 143 -6.24 -14.82 -4.80
CA ALA A 143 -4.83 -15.20 -4.74
C ALA A 143 -4.26 -15.52 -6.14
N GLU A 144 -5.06 -16.13 -7.03
CA GLU A 144 -4.66 -16.42 -8.40
C GLU A 144 -4.46 -15.14 -9.22
N GLU A 145 -5.36 -14.16 -9.09
CA GLU A 145 -5.20 -12.85 -9.72
C GLU A 145 -3.99 -12.11 -9.15
N CYS A 146 -3.82 -12.14 -7.82
CA CYS A 146 -2.66 -11.55 -7.15
C CYS A 146 -1.35 -12.16 -7.68
N ALA A 147 -1.29 -13.48 -7.79
CA ALA A 147 -0.14 -14.19 -8.33
C ALA A 147 0.12 -13.86 -9.81
N ALA A 148 -0.92 -13.78 -10.63
CA ALA A 148 -0.80 -13.39 -12.03
C ALA A 148 -0.26 -11.96 -12.18
N LYS A 149 -0.80 -11.00 -11.41
CA LYS A 149 -0.34 -9.61 -11.38
C LYS A 149 1.09 -9.50 -10.87
N ILE A 150 1.47 -10.22 -9.82
CA ILE A 150 2.85 -10.26 -9.33
C ILE A 150 3.80 -10.74 -10.43
N ARG A 151 3.48 -11.82 -11.14
CA ARG A 151 4.35 -12.34 -12.20
C ARG A 151 4.50 -11.36 -13.36
N TRP A 152 3.40 -10.78 -13.83
CA TRP A 152 3.44 -9.74 -14.85
C TRP A 152 4.30 -8.57 -14.40
N LEU A 153 4.04 -8.03 -13.21
CA LEU A 153 4.75 -6.89 -12.68
C LEU A 153 6.23 -7.18 -12.44
N LEU A 154 6.63 -8.39 -12.07
CA LEU A 154 8.05 -8.74 -11.90
C LEU A 154 8.79 -8.87 -13.25
N ASP A 155 8.11 -9.24 -14.32
CA ASP A 155 8.68 -9.40 -15.67
C ASP A 155 8.80 -8.05 -16.41
N ASP A 156 7.97 -7.06 -16.05
CA ASP A 156 7.84 -5.78 -16.76
C ASP A 156 8.28 -4.58 -15.90
N GLU A 157 9.58 -4.27 -15.93
CA GLU A 157 10.17 -3.11 -15.20
C GLU A 157 9.59 -1.78 -15.66
N GLU A 158 9.38 -1.60 -16.97
CA GLU A 158 8.80 -0.37 -17.51
C GLU A 158 7.36 -0.15 -17.02
N ALA A 159 6.55 -1.21 -16.91
CA ALA A 159 5.24 -1.12 -16.31
C ALA A 159 5.31 -0.76 -14.82
N ARG A 160 6.24 -1.34 -14.05
CA ARG A 160 6.41 -1.00 -12.62
C ARG A 160 6.69 0.49 -12.44
N ASP A 161 7.66 1.02 -13.18
CA ASP A 161 8.07 2.42 -13.08
C ASP A 161 6.97 3.37 -13.54
N ARG A 162 6.32 3.07 -14.67
CA ARG A 162 5.21 3.88 -15.18
C ARG A 162 4.05 3.95 -14.19
N ILE A 163 3.66 2.81 -13.60
CA ILE A 163 2.51 2.73 -12.70
C ILE A 163 2.83 3.39 -11.35
N SER A 164 4.02 3.17 -10.78
CA SER A 164 4.40 3.77 -9.49
C SER A 164 4.51 5.30 -9.59
N GLN A 165 5.07 5.83 -10.69
CA GLN A 165 5.13 7.26 -10.96
C GLN A 165 3.73 7.86 -11.14
N ALA A 166 2.88 7.24 -11.95
CA ALA A 166 1.50 7.68 -12.15
C ALA A 166 0.70 7.65 -10.84
N GLY A 167 0.86 6.60 -10.03
CA GLY A 167 0.24 6.48 -8.71
C GLY A 167 0.68 7.60 -7.75
N ARG A 168 1.96 7.97 -7.77
CA ARG A 168 2.46 9.11 -7.00
C ARG A 168 1.86 10.43 -7.47
N VAL A 169 1.89 10.69 -8.77
CA VAL A 169 1.29 11.91 -9.36
C VAL A 169 -0.17 12.00 -8.94
N ARG A 170 -0.93 10.91 -9.09
CA ARG A 170 -2.32 10.83 -8.66
C ARG A 170 -2.49 11.19 -7.19
N ALA A 171 -1.70 10.61 -6.29
CA ALA A 171 -1.82 10.84 -4.86
C ALA A 171 -1.55 12.30 -4.46
N VAL A 172 -0.53 12.91 -5.06
CA VAL A 172 -0.16 14.31 -4.78
C VAL A 172 -1.18 15.28 -5.38
N GLU A 173 -1.53 15.13 -6.65
CA GLU A 173 -2.45 16.05 -7.34
C GLU A 173 -3.88 15.98 -6.81
N SER A 174 -4.29 14.82 -6.29
CA SER A 174 -5.62 14.63 -5.71
C SER A 174 -5.72 15.08 -4.24
N GLY A 175 -4.62 15.58 -3.66
CA GLY A 175 -4.60 16.04 -2.27
C GLY A 175 -4.85 14.91 -1.28
N TYR A 176 -4.24 13.74 -1.50
CA TYR A 176 -4.32 12.62 -0.57
C TYR A 176 -3.37 12.77 0.64
N ASP A 177 -2.71 13.92 0.76
CA ASP A 177 -1.91 14.28 1.93
C ASP A 177 -2.76 14.86 3.06
N ASN A 178 -2.24 14.76 4.28
CA ASN A 178 -2.90 15.26 5.48
C ASN A 178 -3.28 16.75 5.36
N THR A 179 -2.41 17.60 4.82
CA THR A 179 -2.62 19.05 4.74
C THR A 179 -3.81 19.40 3.84
N ALA A 180 -3.89 18.80 2.65
CA ALA A 180 -5.00 18.99 1.73
C ALA A 180 -6.32 18.48 2.34
N ARG A 181 -6.32 17.30 2.96
CA ARG A 181 -7.51 16.73 3.62
C ARG A 181 -8.00 17.59 4.79
N PHE A 182 -7.09 18.07 5.65
CA PHE A 182 -7.44 18.98 6.74
C PHE A 182 -8.01 20.30 6.23
N THR A 183 -7.40 20.87 5.17
CA THR A 183 -7.87 22.11 4.55
C THR A 183 -9.30 21.96 4.02
N LYS A 184 -9.58 20.86 3.31
CA LYS A 184 -10.94 20.54 2.82
C LYS A 184 -11.94 20.43 3.97
N MET A 185 -11.60 19.70 5.03
CA MET A 185 -12.47 19.52 6.19
C MET A 185 -12.78 20.85 6.89
N LEU A 186 -11.77 21.70 7.10
CA LEU A 186 -11.96 23.03 7.68
C LEU A 186 -12.87 23.90 6.81
N GLY A 187 -12.72 23.86 5.49
CA GLY A 187 -13.61 24.54 4.54
C GLY A 187 -15.06 24.08 4.66
N GLU A 188 -15.30 22.77 4.69
CA GLU A 188 -16.64 22.21 4.86
C GLU A 188 -17.26 22.55 6.22
N LEU A 189 -16.48 22.52 7.30
CA LEU A 189 -16.95 22.90 8.63
C LEU A 189 -17.31 24.39 8.70
N ARG A 190 -16.49 25.26 8.10
CA ARG A 190 -16.78 26.70 7.99
C ARG A 190 -18.06 26.97 7.19
N SER A 191 -18.29 26.20 6.13
CA SER A 191 -19.53 26.28 5.33
C SER A 191 -20.76 25.82 6.11
N ARG A 192 -20.65 24.73 6.89
CA ARG A 192 -21.77 24.17 7.67
C ARG A 192 -22.08 24.97 8.94
N PHE A 193 -21.10 25.62 9.55
CA PHE A 193 -21.23 26.34 10.82
C PHE A 193 -20.68 27.77 10.73
N PRO A 194 -21.29 28.66 9.92
CA PRO A 194 -20.83 30.04 9.79
C PRO A 194 -20.85 30.77 11.14
N GLY A 195 -19.75 31.47 11.46
CA GLY A 195 -19.63 32.29 12.67
C GLY A 195 -19.36 31.56 13.99
N ARG A 196 -19.15 30.23 13.97
CA ARG A 196 -18.87 29.43 15.18
C ARG A 196 -17.43 28.91 15.29
N LEU A 197 -16.61 29.13 14.26
CA LEU A 197 -15.18 28.79 14.26
C LEU A 197 -14.36 30.08 14.24
N PRO A 198 -13.30 30.20 15.05
CA PRO A 198 -12.40 31.35 15.00
C PRO A 198 -11.74 31.46 13.62
N GLY A 199 -11.50 32.71 13.20
CA GLY A 199 -10.91 33.06 11.90
C GLY A 199 -9.49 32.53 11.72
#